data_AF-A0A2A5AXV4-F1
#
_entry.id   AF-A0A2A5AXV4-F1
#
_cell.length_a   1.000
_cell.length_b   1.000
_cell.length_c   1.000
_cell.angle_alpha   90.00
_cell.angle_beta   90.00
_cell.angle_gamma   90.00
#
_symmetry.space_group_name_H-M   'P 1'
#
loop_
_entity.id
_entity.type
_entity.pdbx_description
1 polymer ?
#
loop_
_entity_poly.entity_id
_entity_poly.type
_entity_poly.pdbx_seq_one_letter_code
_entity_poly.pdbx_strand_id
1 'polypeptide(L)'
;MSDEWTDWRDHDGKGVPVPIGMFAEWVFCDFNFEPLGQSSGMVKGGNSWLWAGGINRMKSNPARWAAPFTRYRIRKPRALQQLIEMVETLPVPVKHLETTE
;
A
#
# COMPACT_ATOMS: atom_id res chain seq x y z
N MET A 1 -15.82 -10.44 0.96
CA MET A 1 -15.16 -9.40 1.79
C MET A 1 -14.15 -8.73 0.91
N SER A 2 -14.35 -7.46 0.53
CA SER A 2 -13.34 -6.75 -0.25
C SER A 2 -12.12 -6.54 0.63
N ASP A 3 -10.98 -7.06 0.20
CA ASP A 3 -9.73 -6.96 0.96
C ASP A 3 -9.47 -5.48 1.28
N GLU A 4 -9.42 -5.11 2.57
CA GLU A 4 -9.32 -3.70 3.06
C GLU A 4 -8.06 -3.00 2.50
N TRP A 5 -7.10 -3.79 2.03
CA TRP A 5 -5.79 -3.40 1.58
C TRP A 5 -5.62 -3.59 0.07
N THR A 6 -4.71 -2.84 -0.52
CA THR A 6 -4.15 -3.16 -1.83
C THR A 6 -3.25 -4.38 -1.73
N ASP A 7 -2.89 -4.95 -2.88
CA ASP A 7 -1.83 -5.95 -2.95
C ASP A 7 -0.53 -5.39 -2.40
N TRP A 8 0.31 -6.31 -1.89
CA TRP A 8 1.68 -6.00 -1.53
C TRP A 8 2.45 -5.57 -2.76
N ARG A 9 3.25 -4.52 -2.60
CA ARG A 9 4.18 -4.03 -3.61
C ARG A 9 5.58 -4.09 -3.04
N ASP A 10 6.46 -4.80 -3.73
CA ASP A 10 7.88 -4.85 -3.38
C ASP A 10 8.55 -3.50 -3.68
N HIS A 11 9.54 -3.17 -2.86
CA HIS A 11 10.27 -1.92 -2.95
C HIS A 11 11.48 -2.07 -3.88
N ASP A 12 11.57 -1.22 -4.90
CA ASP A 12 12.61 -1.27 -5.94
C ASP A 12 13.83 -0.37 -5.62
N GLY A 13 13.90 0.16 -4.40
CA GLY A 13 14.97 1.07 -3.96
C GLY A 13 14.78 2.52 -4.43
N LYS A 14 13.71 2.83 -5.16
CA LYS A 14 13.38 4.19 -5.59
C LYS A 14 12.36 4.80 -4.64
N GLY A 15 12.32 6.13 -4.58
CA GLY A 15 11.30 6.83 -3.81
C GLY A 15 9.91 6.50 -4.34
N VAL A 16 9.13 5.75 -3.57
CA VAL A 16 7.74 5.44 -3.89
C VAL A 16 6.85 6.51 -3.27
N PRO A 17 5.97 7.16 -4.06
CA PRO A 17 5.06 8.16 -3.54
C PRO A 17 3.84 7.48 -2.92
N VAL A 18 3.94 7.02 -1.67
CA VAL A 18 2.72 6.82 -0.88
C VAL A 18 2.24 8.22 -0.46
N PRO A 19 1.03 8.66 -0.87
CA PRO A 19 0.55 9.99 -0.54
C PRO A 19 0.46 10.21 0.97
N ILE A 20 0.80 11.42 1.40
CA ILE A 20 0.61 11.85 2.80
C ILE A 20 -0.87 11.72 3.16
N GLY A 21 -1.15 11.23 4.37
CA GLY A 21 -2.52 11.01 4.85
C GLY A 21 -3.12 9.67 4.46
N MET A 22 -2.38 8.81 3.75
CA MET A 22 -2.76 7.42 3.54
C MET A 22 -2.34 6.55 4.74
N PHE A 23 -3.16 5.57 5.09
CA PHE A 23 -2.79 4.54 6.05
C PHE A 23 -2.11 3.40 5.29
N ALA A 24 -0.90 3.04 5.70
CA ALA A 24 -0.10 2.04 5.02
C ALA A 24 0.43 1.00 6.01
N GLU A 25 0.80 -0.14 5.47
CA GLU A 25 1.49 -1.20 6.17
C GLU A 25 2.77 -1.53 5.41
N TRP A 26 3.84 -1.82 6.15
CA TRP A 26 5.17 -2.01 5.60
C TRP A 26 5.95 -3.08 6.37
N VAL A 27 6.84 -3.76 5.66
CA VAL A 27 7.75 -4.77 6.23
C VAL A 27 9.16 -4.20 6.26
N PHE A 28 9.75 -4.16 7.46
CA PHE A 28 11.15 -3.77 7.67
C PHE A 28 12.07 -4.94 7.38
N CYS A 29 13.29 -4.66 6.97
CA CYS A 29 14.37 -5.64 6.90
C CYS A 29 15.65 -5.21 7.62
N ASP A 30 16.52 -6.18 7.84
CA ASP A 30 17.87 -5.99 8.34
C ASP A 30 18.83 -5.51 7.24
N PHE A 31 20.12 -5.45 7.56
CA PHE A 31 21.15 -5.06 6.59
C PHE A 31 21.41 -6.11 5.50
N ASN A 32 20.87 -7.32 5.64
CA ASN A 32 20.90 -8.39 4.64
C ASN A 32 19.60 -8.45 3.81
N PHE A 33 18.68 -7.49 4.01
CA PHE A 33 17.35 -7.47 3.40
C PHE A 33 16.41 -8.60 3.87
N GLU A 34 16.71 -9.24 5.00
CA GLU A 34 15.83 -10.23 5.62
C GLU A 34 14.73 -9.55 6.45
N PRO A 35 13.46 -9.99 6.34
CA PRO A 35 12.36 -9.39 7.09
C PRO A 35 12.57 -9.41 8.61
N LEU A 36 12.54 -8.24 9.25
CA LEU A 36 12.66 -8.09 10.72
C LEU A 36 11.30 -7.95 11.41
N GLY A 37 10.30 -7.45 10.71
CA GLY A 37 9.00 -7.21 11.29
C GLY A 37 8.10 -6.35 10.41
N GLN A 38 6.88 -6.14 10.89
CA GLN A 38 5.83 -5.45 10.17
C GLN A 38 5.22 -4.37 11.06
N SER A 39 4.91 -3.21 10.48
CA SER A 39 4.21 -2.14 11.18
C SER A 39 3.27 -1.42 10.23
N SER A 40 2.30 -0.73 10.80
CA SER A 40 1.33 0.06 10.05
C SER A 40 1.13 1.43 10.70
N GLY A 41 0.74 2.41 9.88
CA GLY A 41 0.49 3.74 10.36
C GLY A 41 0.13 4.73 9.26
N MET A 42 -0.20 5.94 9.69
CA MET A 42 -0.47 7.04 8.78
C MET A 42 0.83 7.58 8.18
N VAL A 43 0.87 7.73 6.87
CA VAL A 43 1.99 8.35 6.16
C VAL A 43 1.98 9.85 6.43
N LYS A 44 3.03 10.33 7.10
CA LYS A 44 3.27 11.75 7.41
C LYS A 44 4.30 12.32 6.44
N GLY A 45 4.36 13.65 6.28
CA GLY A 45 5.25 14.29 5.28
C GLY A 45 6.75 14.01 5.39
N GLY A 46 7.26 13.66 6.58
CA GLY A 46 8.62 13.16 6.74
C GLY A 46 8.79 11.68 6.35
N ASN A 47 7.71 10.91 6.46
CA ASN A 47 7.67 9.45 6.25
C ASN A 47 7.34 9.08 4.80
N SER A 48 6.72 9.97 4.02
CA SER A 48 6.46 9.74 2.60
C SER A 48 7.73 9.69 1.75
N TRP A 49 8.86 10.17 2.29
CA TRP A 49 10.17 10.19 1.63
C TRP A 49 11.30 9.51 2.43
N LEU A 50 11.03 9.01 3.65
CA LEU A 50 12.01 8.25 4.45
C LEU A 50 12.54 6.99 3.72
N TRP A 51 11.86 6.60 2.65
CA TRP A 51 12.26 5.63 1.61
C TRP A 51 13.62 5.92 0.94
N ALA A 52 13.95 7.20 0.70
CA ALA A 52 15.16 7.58 -0.05
C ALA A 52 16.39 7.83 0.84
N GLY A 53 16.18 8.04 2.14
CA GLY A 53 17.25 8.42 3.07
C GLY A 53 18.10 7.25 3.57
N GLY A 54 17.54 6.05 3.64
CA GLY A 54 18.19 4.89 4.26
C GLY A 54 19.28 4.25 3.38
N ILE A 55 18.99 3.99 2.10
CA ILE A 55 19.85 3.12 1.27
C ILE A 55 21.20 3.77 0.92
N ASN A 56 21.23 5.07 0.58
CA ASN A 56 22.49 5.77 0.32
C ASN A 56 23.25 6.14 1.61
N ARG A 57 22.56 6.34 2.75
CA ARG A 57 23.22 6.60 4.04
C ARG A 57 23.76 5.33 4.70
N MET A 58 23.16 4.15 4.45
CA MET A 58 23.67 2.88 4.95
C MET A 58 25.07 2.53 4.42
N LYS A 59 25.42 2.96 3.19
CA LYS A 59 26.78 2.80 2.64
C LYS A 59 27.84 3.67 3.31
N SER A 60 27.44 4.75 4.00
CA SER A 60 28.36 5.74 4.58
C SER A 60 28.33 5.80 6.11
N ASN A 61 27.27 5.30 6.75
CA ASN A 61 27.18 5.23 8.21
C ASN A 61 26.15 4.18 8.67
N PRO A 62 26.56 2.93 8.98
CA PRO A 62 25.65 1.85 9.39
C PRO A 62 24.98 2.10 10.76
N ALA A 63 25.47 3.06 11.56
CA ALA A 63 24.96 3.34 12.90
C ALA A 63 23.81 4.36 12.93
N ARG A 64 23.38 4.93 11.79
CA ARG A 64 22.34 5.97 11.79
C ARG A 64 21.16 5.66 10.86
N TRP A 65 20.11 5.17 11.50
CA TRP A 65 18.71 5.53 11.25
C TRP A 65 18.17 5.31 9.83
N ALA A 66 17.69 4.09 9.58
CA ALA A 66 16.42 3.73 8.94
C ALA A 66 16.55 2.27 8.51
N ALA A 67 15.89 1.35 9.20
CA ALA A 67 15.76 -0.01 8.68
C ALA A 67 15.07 0.11 7.29
N PRO A 68 15.69 -0.40 6.21
CA PRO A 68 15.05 -0.41 4.91
C PRO A 68 13.73 -1.19 4.99
N PHE A 69 12.77 -0.85 4.14
CA PHE A 69 11.55 -1.64 3.98
C PHE A 69 11.65 -2.46 2.69
N THR A 70 11.17 -3.70 2.71
CA THR A 70 11.19 -4.58 1.54
C THR A 70 9.92 -4.46 0.71
N ARG A 71 8.77 -4.23 1.36
CA ARG A 71 7.46 -4.15 0.70
C ARG A 71 6.45 -3.39 1.53
N TYR A 72 5.41 -2.89 0.87
CA TYR A 72 4.32 -2.15 1.50
C TYR A 72 2.98 -2.41 0.82
N ARG A 73 1.89 -2.06 1.52
CA ARG A 73 0.55 -1.98 0.94
C ARG A 73 -0.22 -0.82 1.57
N ILE A 74 -1.21 -0.31 0.84
CA ILE A 74 -2.00 0.86 1.26
C ILE A 74 -3.41 0.40 1.60
N ARG A 75 -3.98 0.98 2.65
CA ARG A 75 -5.37 0.72 3.00
C ARG A 75 -6.29 1.44 2.00
N LYS A 76 -7.23 0.71 1.41
CA LYS A 76 -8.20 1.29 0.48
C LYS A 76 -9.03 2.34 1.22
N PRO A 77 -9.21 3.56 0.67
CA PRO A 77 -10.11 4.55 1.26
C PRO A 77 -11.52 3.98 1.42
N ARG A 78 -12.23 4.34 2.50
CA ARG A 78 -13.61 3.86 2.74
C ARG A 78 -14.56 4.18 1.58
N ALA A 79 -14.44 5.35 0.96
CA ALA A 79 -15.23 5.71 -0.22
C ALA A 79 -14.99 4.75 -1.40
N LEU A 80 -13.74 4.30 -1.60
CA LEU A 80 -13.43 3.31 -2.63
C LEU A 80 -14.02 1.94 -2.29
N GLN A 81 -14.00 1.54 -1.01
CA GLN A 81 -14.64 0.30 -0.57
C GLN A 81 -16.15 0.32 -0.82
N GLN A 82 -16.82 1.44 -0.51
CA GLN A 82 -18.24 1.63 -0.77
C GLN A 82 -18.56 1.60 -2.26
N LEU A 83 -17.74 2.22 -3.11
CA LEU A 83 -17.92 2.15 -4.56
C LEU A 83 -17.77 0.72 -5.10
N ILE A 84 -16.78 -0.04 -4.60
CA ILE A 84 -16.60 -1.44 -4.95
C ILE A 84 -17.84 -2.25 -4.56
N GLU A 85 -18.32 -2.09 -3.33
CA GLU A 85 -19.52 -2.77 -2.83
C GLU A 85 -20.77 -2.41 -3.67
N MET A 86 -20.95 -1.13 -4.02
CA MET A 86 -22.05 -0.69 -4.87
C MET A 86 -22.01 -1.34 -6.25
N VAL A 87 -20.82 -1.46 -6.86
CA VAL A 87 -20.66 -2.10 -8.18
C VAL A 87 -20.87 -3.61 -8.09
N GLU A 88 -20.32 -4.26 -7.07
CA GLU A 88 -20.43 -5.71 -6.87
C GLU A 88 -21.86 -6.15 -6.53
N THR A 89 -22.67 -5.26 -5.96
CA THR A 89 -24.08 -5.51 -5.61
C THR A 89 -25.07 -5.09 -6.69
N LEU A 90 -24.60 -4.62 -7.85
CA LEU A 90 -25.50 -4.23 -8.94
C LEU A 90 -26.34 -5.43 -9.41
N PRO A 91 -27.67 -5.26 -9.55
CA PRO A 91 -28.52 -6.32 -10.06
C PRO A 91 -28.13 -6.67 -11.49
N VAL A 92 -28.13 -7.97 -11.79
CA VAL A 92 -27.81 -8.47 -13.13
C VAL A 92 -28.85 -7.93 -14.12
N PRO A 93 -28.44 -7.40 -15.30
CA PRO A 93 -29.38 -6.89 -16.29
C PRO A 93 -30.41 -7.96 -16.68
N VAL A 94 -31.67 -7.70 -16.37
CA VAL A 94 -32.78 -8.56 -16.81
C VAL A 94 -33.01 -8.28 -18.29
N LYS A 95 -32.74 -9.26 -19.16
CA LYS A 95 -33.14 -9.17 -20.56
C LYS A 95 -34.65 -9.08 -20.60
N HIS A 96 -35.19 -7.94 -21.03
CA HIS A 96 -36.59 -7.84 -21.39
C HIS A 96 -36.82 -8.81 -22.56
N LEU A 97 -37.63 -9.83 -22.32
CA LEU A 97 -38.18 -10.65 -23.38
C LEU A 97 -39.10 -9.74 -24.18
N GLU A 98 -38.68 -9.39 -25.40
CA GLU A 98 -39.57 -8.74 -26.35
C GLU A 98 -40.71 -9.72 -26.65
N THR A 99 -41.89 -9.44 -26.10
CA THR A 99 -43.12 -10.12 -26.47
C THR A 99 -43.45 -9.68 -27.90
N THR A 100 -43.06 -10.48 -28.88
CA THR A 100 -43.62 -10.39 -30.23
C THR A 100 -45.08 -10.85 -30.17
N GLU A 101 -45.99 -9.90 -30.37
CA GLU A 101 -47.39 -10.15 -30.75
C GLU A 101 -47.50 -10.57 -32.23
#